data_AF-A0A351MJ92-F1
#
_entry.id   AF-A0A351MJ92-F1
#
_cell.length_a   1.000
_cell.length_b   1.000
_cell.length_c   1.000
_cell.angle_alpha   90.00
_cell.angle_beta   90.00
_cell.angle_gamma   90.00
#
_symmetry.space_group_name_H-M   'P 1'
#
loop_
_entity.id
_entity.type
_entity.pdbx_description
1 polymer ?
#
loop_
_entity_poly.entity_id
_entity_poly.type
_entity_poly.pdbx_seq_one_letter_code
_entity_poly.pdbx_strand_id
1 'polypeptide(L)'
;MPACRGYIAPNPYNNDNLEMIDWRIQLMPYIKTVQLFSCPSNSSTHRDGDAGQSGGIDHHYGMATAGDNASSPGFSYEVGGFRSMAAVEFPSNTLFGVEVSNPYNPDLAAWNVGDAGFTGHTDMANFLYIDGHVKASRWAPTFGPHNAWAFDGVVRWDAPNK
;
A
#
# COMPACT_ATOMS: atom_id res chain seq x y z
N MET A 1 8.80 10.05 -4.29
CA MET A 1 7.75 9.35 -3.50
C MET A 1 8.42 8.32 -2.62
N PRO A 2 7.92 8.07 -1.39
CA PRO A 2 8.50 7.07 -0.50
C PRO A 2 8.51 5.69 -1.18
N ALA A 3 9.52 4.87 -0.89
CA ALA A 3 9.52 3.49 -1.30
C ALA A 3 8.59 2.68 -0.38
N CYS A 4 7.98 1.62 -0.89
CA CYS A 4 7.24 0.66 -0.08
C CYS A 4 8.09 0.20 1.10
N ARG A 5 9.29 -0.30 0.80
CA ARG A 5 10.34 -0.67 1.75
C ARG A 5 11.54 0.24 1.54
N GLY A 6 11.93 0.97 2.59
CA GLY A 6 12.93 2.04 2.50
C GLY A 6 14.34 1.58 2.85
N TYR A 7 14.64 1.59 4.14
CA TYR A 7 15.98 1.36 4.70
C TYR A 7 15.87 0.71 6.08
N ILE A 8 16.96 0.12 6.58
CA ILE A 8 17.01 -0.46 7.92
C ILE A 8 17.36 0.64 8.92
N ALA A 9 16.52 0.83 9.95
CA ALA A 9 16.77 1.78 11.04
C ALA A 9 16.01 1.37 12.32
N PRO A 10 16.33 1.95 13.49
CA PRO A 10 15.54 1.77 14.70
C PRO A 10 14.09 2.23 14.49
N ASN A 11 13.13 1.38 14.82
CA ASN A 11 11.70 1.68 14.74
C ASN A 11 11.16 2.17 16.11
N PRO A 12 10.85 3.47 16.26
CA PRO A 12 10.36 4.02 17.53
C PRO A 12 8.95 3.52 17.91
N TYR A 13 8.24 2.89 16.98
CA TYR A 13 6.92 2.31 17.22
C TYR A 13 6.97 0.83 17.60
N ASN A 14 8.15 0.19 17.52
CA ASN A 14 8.35 -1.21 17.90
C ASN A 14 9.62 -1.40 18.75
N ASN A 15 9.65 -0.81 19.94
CA ASN A 15 10.73 -0.96 20.93
C ASN A 15 12.14 -0.62 20.40
N ASP A 16 12.25 0.31 19.45
CA ASP A 16 13.52 0.69 18.80
C ASP A 16 14.27 -0.48 18.14
N ASN A 17 13.54 -1.55 17.77
CA ASN A 17 14.09 -2.68 17.02
C ASN A 17 14.67 -2.18 15.68
N LEU A 18 15.79 -2.76 15.26
CA LEU A 18 16.35 -2.54 13.92
C LEU A 18 15.48 -3.25 12.88
N GLU A 19 14.71 -2.48 12.13
CA GLU A 19 13.72 -2.99 11.18
C GLU A 19 13.82 -2.27 9.84
N MET A 20 13.32 -2.91 8.80
CA MET A 20 13.15 -2.30 7.49
C MET A 20 11.94 -1.35 7.52
N ILE A 21 12.25 -0.06 7.54
CA ILE A 21 11.27 1.03 7.61
C ILE A 21 10.47 1.13 6.31
N ASP A 22 9.17 0.86 6.41
CA ASP A 22 8.23 1.00 5.31
C ASP A 22 7.68 2.43 5.15
N TRP A 23 6.87 2.62 4.11
CA TRP A 23 6.29 3.91 3.75
C TRP A 23 5.48 4.56 4.88
N ARG A 24 4.84 3.79 5.76
CA ARG A 24 4.00 4.30 6.86
C ARG A 24 4.87 5.01 7.89
N ILE A 25 5.98 4.39 8.28
CA ILE A 25 6.95 5.00 9.21
C ILE A 25 7.69 6.15 8.56
N GLN A 26 8.04 6.05 7.27
CA GLN A 26 8.67 7.15 6.52
C GLN A 26 7.83 8.44 6.51
N LEU A 27 6.49 8.32 6.62
CA LEU A 27 5.57 9.47 6.67
C LEU A 27 5.38 10.07 8.07
N MET A 28 5.81 9.39 9.14
CA MET A 28 5.59 9.82 10.52
C MET A 28 6.16 11.20 10.89
N PRO A 29 7.24 11.72 10.27
CA PRO A 29 7.64 13.12 10.49
C PRO A 29 6.55 14.14 10.10
N TYR A 30 5.59 13.75 9.25
CA TYR A 30 4.52 14.60 8.74
C TYR A 30 3.14 14.26 9.32
N ILE A 31 3.04 13.17 10.10
CA ILE A 31 1.79 12.65 10.65
C ILE A 31 1.89 12.62 12.17
N LYS A 32 0.86 13.10 12.88
CA LYS A 32 0.89 13.22 14.34
C LYS A 32 0.37 12.00 15.10
N THR A 33 -0.25 11.04 14.41
CA THR A 33 -0.87 9.88 15.07
C THR A 33 -0.86 8.65 14.17
N VAL A 34 -0.51 7.51 14.78
CA VAL A 34 -0.52 6.19 14.13
C VAL A 34 -1.95 5.67 13.89
N GLN A 35 -2.96 6.23 14.57
CA GLN A 35 -4.36 5.84 14.42
C GLN A 35 -4.90 6.08 12.99
N LEU A 36 -4.23 6.94 12.19
CA LEU A 36 -4.60 7.12 10.78
C LEU A 36 -4.37 5.87 9.94
N PHE A 37 -3.53 4.94 10.40
CA PHE A 37 -3.27 3.66 9.72
C PHE A 37 -4.24 2.55 10.14
N SER A 38 -5.22 2.86 11.00
CA SER A 38 -6.19 1.91 11.55
C SER A 38 -7.58 2.15 10.95
N CYS A 39 -8.04 1.20 10.12
CA CYS A 39 -9.44 1.15 9.67
C CYS A 39 -10.35 0.60 10.80
N PRO A 40 -11.42 1.32 11.23
CA PRO A 40 -12.34 0.84 12.28
C PRO A 40 -13.15 -0.40 11.90
N SER A 41 -13.39 -0.61 10.61
CA SER A 41 -14.13 -1.78 10.10
C SER A 41 -13.24 -3.02 9.97
N ASN A 42 -11.92 -2.85 9.95
CA ASN A 42 -10.98 -3.95 9.88
C ASN A 42 -10.70 -4.44 11.31
N SER A 43 -11.16 -5.65 11.63
CA SER A 43 -11.05 -6.25 12.96
C SER A 43 -9.67 -6.84 13.25
N SER A 44 -8.75 -6.80 12.30
CA SER A 44 -7.35 -7.17 12.56
C SER A 44 -6.79 -6.26 13.66
N THR A 45 -5.95 -6.84 14.52
CA THR A 45 -5.23 -6.12 15.57
C THR A 45 -3.72 -6.39 15.49
N HIS A 46 -3.30 -7.03 14.40
CA HIS A 46 -1.90 -7.36 14.20
C HIS A 46 -1.09 -6.11 13.85
N ARG A 47 0.02 -5.98 14.57
CA ARG A 47 1.01 -4.91 14.43
C ARG A 47 2.40 -5.47 14.17
N ASP A 48 2.51 -6.78 13.99
CA ASP A 48 3.79 -7.44 13.79
C ASP A 48 4.22 -7.23 12.34
N GLY A 49 5.49 -6.86 12.15
CA GLY A 49 6.13 -6.92 10.84
C GLY A 49 6.67 -8.32 10.57
N ASP A 50 6.63 -8.78 9.33
CA ASP A 50 7.23 -10.07 8.95
C ASP A 50 8.70 -9.94 8.57
N ALA A 51 9.53 -10.92 8.94
CA ALA A 51 10.94 -11.04 8.53
C ALA A 51 11.79 -9.76 8.70
N GLY A 52 11.62 -9.03 9.80
CA GLY A 52 12.35 -7.79 10.08
C GLY A 52 11.80 -6.55 9.36
N GLN A 53 10.59 -6.64 8.80
CA GLN A 53 9.82 -5.48 8.34
C GLN A 53 9.27 -4.69 9.52
N SER A 54 8.95 -3.42 9.29
CA SER A 54 8.44 -2.55 10.34
C SER A 54 7.14 -3.04 10.96
N GLY A 55 7.12 -3.13 12.29
CA GLY A 55 5.93 -3.36 13.10
C GLY A 55 5.51 -2.15 13.92
N GLY A 56 4.66 -2.38 14.93
CA GLY A 56 4.27 -1.39 15.93
C GLY A 56 3.07 -0.51 15.56
N ILE A 57 2.63 -0.56 14.31
CA ILE A 57 1.46 0.17 13.78
C ILE A 57 0.47 -0.80 13.13
N ASP A 58 -0.81 -0.45 13.09
CA ASP A 58 -1.81 -1.31 12.45
C ASP A 58 -1.56 -1.39 10.94
N HIS A 59 -1.61 -2.60 10.39
CA HIS A 59 -1.38 -2.86 8.98
C HIS A 59 -2.71 -2.98 8.22
N HIS A 60 -3.60 -1.98 8.35
CA HIS A 60 -4.90 -1.98 7.65
C HIS A 60 -4.83 -1.37 6.24
N TYR A 61 -3.74 -0.65 5.96
CA TYR A 61 -3.45 -0.06 4.66
C TYR A 61 -2.08 -0.52 4.17
N GLY A 62 -2.02 -0.89 2.90
CA GLY A 62 -0.80 -1.24 2.18
C GLY A 62 -0.56 -0.31 0.99
N MET A 63 0.69 -0.15 0.59
CA MET A 63 1.05 0.51 -0.67
C MET A 63 0.61 -0.37 -1.85
N ALA A 64 0.01 0.24 -2.87
CA ALA A 64 -0.36 -0.46 -4.10
C ALA A 64 0.91 -0.79 -4.90
N THR A 65 1.26 -2.08 -5.05
CA THR A 65 2.47 -2.51 -5.77
C THR A 65 2.16 -3.29 -7.04
N ALA A 66 3.07 -3.16 -8.00
CA ALA A 66 2.91 -3.60 -9.39
C ALA A 66 4.08 -4.48 -9.86
N GLY A 67 4.92 -4.93 -8.94
CA GLY A 67 6.10 -5.71 -9.25
C GLY A 67 7.14 -5.65 -8.15
N ASP A 68 8.20 -6.41 -8.38
CA ASP A 68 9.26 -6.62 -7.43
C ASP A 68 10.48 -5.78 -7.71
N ASN A 69 10.55 -4.93 -8.75
CA ASN A 69 11.82 -4.32 -9.15
C ASN A 69 11.70 -2.89 -9.69
N ALA A 70 12.84 -2.23 -9.93
CA ALA A 70 12.88 -0.86 -10.47
C ALA A 70 12.22 -0.69 -11.86
N SER A 71 12.09 -1.77 -12.62
CA SER A 71 11.44 -1.78 -13.94
C SER A 71 9.93 -2.07 -13.87
N SER A 72 9.37 -2.23 -12.66
CA SER A 72 7.95 -2.48 -12.48
C SER A 72 7.12 -1.31 -13.00
N PRO A 73 5.96 -1.59 -13.64
CA PRO A 73 5.13 -0.55 -14.27
C PRO A 73 4.43 0.38 -13.28
N GLY A 74 4.56 0.13 -11.98
CA GLY A 74 4.08 0.99 -10.89
C GLY A 74 5.06 0.98 -9.73
N PHE A 75 4.56 1.08 -8.48
CA PHE A 75 5.43 0.94 -7.31
C PHE A 75 5.96 -0.48 -7.18
N SER A 76 7.21 -0.56 -6.74
CA SER A 76 7.87 -1.81 -6.41
C SER A 76 7.76 -2.07 -4.90
N TYR A 77 7.58 -3.33 -4.51
CA TYR A 77 7.67 -3.75 -3.12
C TYR A 77 9.12 -4.02 -2.65
N GLU A 78 10.12 -3.95 -3.54
CA GLU A 78 11.52 -4.10 -3.18
C GLU A 78 12.05 -2.89 -2.40
N VAL A 79 13.18 -3.12 -1.74
CA VAL A 79 13.91 -2.11 -0.98
C VAL A 79 14.41 -1.02 -1.92
N GLY A 80 14.17 0.24 -1.58
CA GLY A 80 14.67 1.37 -2.36
C GLY A 80 13.91 1.59 -3.67
N GLY A 81 12.71 1.05 -3.81
CA GLY A 81 11.77 1.28 -4.93
C GLY A 81 11.22 2.71 -5.05
N PHE A 82 12.04 3.73 -4.77
CA PHE A 82 11.66 5.13 -4.88
C PHE A 82 11.27 5.48 -6.32
N ARG A 83 10.27 6.34 -6.45
CA ARG A 83 9.78 6.83 -7.76
C ARG A 83 9.64 8.34 -7.73
N SER A 84 10.02 8.98 -8.83
CA SER A 84 9.74 10.39 -9.05
C SER A 84 8.23 10.59 -9.25
N MET A 85 7.66 11.68 -8.75
CA MET A 85 6.27 12.03 -9.03
C MET A 85 6.04 12.22 -10.54
N ALA A 86 7.06 12.68 -11.27
CA ALA A 86 7.01 12.85 -12.72
C ALA A 86 6.99 11.52 -13.50
N ALA A 87 7.20 10.38 -12.83
CA ALA A 87 7.09 9.06 -13.47
C ALA A 87 5.65 8.56 -13.56
N VAL A 88 4.68 9.25 -12.93
CA VAL A 88 3.27 8.86 -12.91
C VAL A 88 2.53 9.64 -13.98
N GLU A 89 2.00 8.95 -15.00
CA GLU A 89 1.30 9.58 -16.12
C GLU A 89 -0.11 10.05 -15.72
N PHE A 90 -0.78 9.29 -14.86
CA PHE A 90 -2.16 9.57 -14.42
C PHE A 90 -2.29 9.64 -12.89
N PRO A 91 -1.79 10.71 -12.21
CA PRO A 91 -1.81 10.81 -10.76
C PRO A 91 -3.21 10.67 -10.11
N SER A 92 -4.26 11.14 -10.78
CA SER A 92 -5.65 11.01 -10.32
C SER A 92 -6.27 9.63 -10.56
N ASN A 93 -5.56 8.72 -11.23
CA ASN A 93 -6.07 7.39 -11.55
C ASN A 93 -5.12 6.28 -11.07
N THR A 94 -3.94 6.62 -10.57
CA THR A 94 -2.98 5.69 -9.98
C THR A 94 -3.15 5.61 -8.47
N LEU A 95 -3.20 4.39 -7.95
CA LEU A 95 -3.27 4.09 -6.52
C LEU A 95 -1.92 4.33 -5.85
N PHE A 96 -1.97 4.93 -4.67
CA PHE A 96 -0.86 4.95 -3.71
C PHE A 96 -1.10 3.94 -2.60
N GLY A 97 -2.28 3.99 -1.98
CA GLY A 97 -2.63 3.18 -0.80
C GLY A 97 -3.97 2.47 -0.99
N VAL A 98 -4.04 1.25 -0.48
CA VAL A 98 -5.22 0.37 -0.56
C VAL A 98 -5.47 -0.30 0.77
N GLU A 99 -6.72 -0.67 1.05
CA GLU A 99 -7.03 -1.45 2.24
C GLU A 99 -6.61 -2.92 2.10
N VAL A 100 -6.02 -3.46 3.16
CA VAL A 100 -5.53 -4.84 3.20
C VAL A 100 -6.18 -5.61 4.34
N SER A 101 -6.47 -6.89 4.09
CA SER A 101 -6.82 -7.86 5.13
C SER A 101 -5.57 -8.58 5.65
N ASN A 102 -4.47 -8.57 4.89
CA ASN A 102 -3.20 -9.19 5.29
C ASN A 102 -2.44 -8.27 6.25
N PRO A 103 -2.17 -8.71 7.49
CA PRO A 103 -1.53 -7.87 8.48
C PRO A 103 -0.01 -7.82 8.40
N TYR A 104 0.66 -8.51 7.46
CA TYR A 104 2.11 -8.70 7.56
C TYR A 104 2.93 -7.84 6.59
N ASN A 105 2.34 -7.44 5.47
CA ASN A 105 3.06 -6.70 4.43
C ASN A 105 2.72 -5.21 4.45
N PRO A 106 3.70 -4.33 4.19
CA PRO A 106 3.47 -2.91 3.99
C PRO A 106 2.80 -2.61 2.64
N ASP A 107 2.62 -3.61 1.79
CA ASP A 107 2.05 -3.51 0.47
C ASP A 107 0.97 -4.55 0.18
N LEU A 108 0.26 -4.29 -0.91
CA LEU A 108 -0.55 -5.27 -1.61
C LEU A 108 -0.16 -5.26 -3.08
N ALA A 109 0.28 -6.41 -3.59
CA ALA A 109 0.51 -6.57 -5.01
C ALA A 109 -0.83 -6.75 -5.76
N ALA A 110 -0.93 -6.18 -6.97
CA ALA A 110 -2.14 -6.24 -7.79
C ALA A 110 -2.69 -7.67 -8.00
N TRP A 111 -1.81 -8.66 -8.18
CA TRP A 111 -2.21 -10.07 -8.37
C TRP A 111 -2.62 -10.77 -7.07
N ASN A 112 -2.38 -10.17 -5.90
CA ASN A 112 -2.68 -10.75 -4.59
C ASN A 112 -3.97 -10.19 -3.96
N VAL A 113 -4.68 -9.30 -4.67
CA VAL A 113 -5.92 -8.67 -4.14
C VAL A 113 -6.99 -9.69 -3.81
N GLY A 114 -7.09 -10.78 -4.58
CA GLY A 114 -8.05 -11.87 -4.35
C GLY A 114 -7.94 -12.54 -2.98
N ASP A 115 -6.75 -12.53 -2.39
CA ASP A 115 -6.48 -13.16 -1.10
C ASP A 115 -6.37 -12.12 0.02
N ALA A 116 -5.67 -11.01 -0.24
CA ALA A 116 -5.24 -10.05 0.77
C ALA A 116 -5.94 -8.68 0.72
N GLY A 117 -6.83 -8.44 -0.25
CA GLY A 117 -7.64 -7.22 -0.31
C GLY A 117 -8.78 -7.24 0.72
N PHE A 118 -8.97 -6.13 1.44
CA PHE A 118 -10.09 -5.97 2.37
C PHE A 118 -11.38 -5.56 1.65
N THR A 119 -12.54 -6.11 2.06
CA THR A 119 -13.87 -5.80 1.47
C THR A 119 -14.95 -5.55 2.53
N GLY A 120 -14.56 -5.18 3.75
CA GLY A 120 -15.49 -5.05 4.89
C GLY A 120 -16.46 -3.86 4.84
N HIS A 121 -16.41 -3.01 3.81
CA HIS A 121 -17.28 -1.82 3.67
C HIS A 121 -18.42 -2.05 2.67
N THR A 122 -19.23 -3.10 2.86
CA THR A 122 -20.30 -3.48 1.91
C THR A 122 -19.75 -3.79 0.52
N ASP A 123 -18.81 -4.74 0.44
CA ASP A 123 -18.07 -5.13 -0.77
C ASP A 123 -17.21 -4.01 -1.38
N MET A 124 -16.85 -2.99 -0.59
CA MET A 124 -15.97 -1.90 -1.00
C MET A 124 -14.70 -1.84 -0.15
N ALA A 125 -13.72 -1.11 -0.68
CA ALA A 125 -12.48 -0.70 -0.02
C ALA A 125 -12.24 0.79 -0.24
N ASN A 126 -11.48 1.43 0.66
CA ASN A 126 -10.95 2.76 0.44
C ASN A 126 -9.65 2.71 -0.36
N PHE A 127 -9.56 3.61 -1.32
CA PHE A 127 -8.44 3.77 -2.24
C PHE A 127 -7.92 5.19 -2.17
N LEU A 128 -6.63 5.34 -1.83
CA LEU A 128 -5.91 6.61 -1.88
C LEU A 128 -5.15 6.69 -3.20
N TYR A 129 -5.38 7.78 -3.94
CA TYR A 129 -4.72 8.05 -5.22
C TYR A 129 -3.53 8.99 -5.04
N ILE A 130 -2.66 9.04 -6.05
CA ILE A 130 -1.38 9.77 -5.99
C ILE A 130 -1.56 11.29 -5.86
N ASP A 131 -2.63 11.85 -6.41
CA ASP A 131 -3.00 13.26 -6.23
C ASP A 131 -3.57 13.58 -4.82
N GLY A 132 -3.73 12.58 -3.96
CA GLY A 132 -4.18 12.71 -2.58
C GLY A 132 -5.68 12.54 -2.36
N HIS A 133 -6.50 12.34 -3.40
CA HIS A 133 -7.92 12.06 -3.17
C HIS A 133 -8.14 10.61 -2.71
N VAL A 134 -9.22 10.41 -1.95
CA VAL A 134 -9.65 9.09 -1.47
C VAL A 134 -11.02 8.76 -2.03
N LYS A 135 -11.22 7.52 -2.46
CA LYS A 135 -12.49 7.02 -2.97
C LYS A 135 -12.81 5.66 -2.37
N ALA A 136 -14.06 5.45 -1.99
CA ALA A 136 -14.60 4.13 -1.69
C ALA A 136 -15.18 3.51 -2.98
N SER A 137 -14.72 2.32 -3.35
CA SER A 137 -15.29 1.55 -4.47
C SER A 137 -15.04 0.05 -4.33
N ARG A 138 -15.56 -0.75 -5.27
CA ARG A 138 -15.16 -2.16 -5.41
C ARG A 138 -13.74 -2.28 -5.95
N TRP A 139 -13.12 -3.45 -5.82
CA TRP A 139 -11.78 -3.72 -6.35
C TRP A 139 -11.74 -3.84 -7.87
N ALA A 140 -12.72 -4.51 -8.47
CA ALA A 140 -12.71 -4.79 -9.91
C ALA A 140 -12.45 -3.56 -10.82
N PRO A 141 -13.06 -2.38 -10.58
CA PRO A 141 -12.78 -1.17 -11.36
C PRO A 141 -11.35 -0.64 -11.29
N THR A 142 -10.52 -1.07 -10.33
CA THR A 142 -9.11 -0.65 -10.24
C THR A 142 -8.23 -1.33 -11.29
N PHE A 143 -8.73 -2.37 -11.97
CA PHE A 143 -7.98 -3.16 -12.96
C PHE A 143 -8.29 -2.77 -14.40
N GLY A 144 -9.37 -2.03 -14.66
CA GLY A 144 -9.74 -1.61 -16.01
C GLY A 144 -11.01 -0.75 -16.05
N PRO A 145 -11.26 0.00 -17.14
CA PRO A 145 -10.47 0.04 -18.39
C PRO A 145 -9.12 0.77 -18.27
N HIS A 146 -8.93 1.59 -17.23
CA HIS A 146 -7.64 2.14 -16.85
C HIS A 146 -7.11 1.38 -15.63
N ASN A 147 -5.89 0.86 -15.70
CA ASN A 147 -5.28 0.12 -14.60
C ASN A 147 -4.69 1.07 -13.56
N ALA A 148 -5.29 1.12 -12.38
CA ALA A 148 -4.89 2.01 -11.31
C ALA A 148 -3.60 1.57 -10.59
N TRP A 149 -3.12 0.35 -10.83
CA TRP A 149 -1.91 -0.20 -10.21
C TRP A 149 -0.64 0.19 -10.95
N ALA A 150 -0.76 0.65 -12.20
CA ALA A 150 0.36 1.03 -13.05
C ALA A 150 0.39 2.54 -13.31
N PHE A 151 1.58 3.08 -13.53
CA PHE A 151 1.80 4.49 -13.78
C PHE A 151 1.35 4.94 -15.17
N ASP A 152 1.36 4.02 -16.14
CA ASP A 152 0.95 4.22 -17.53
C ASP A 152 -0.51 3.80 -17.82
N GLY A 153 -1.24 3.34 -16.79
CA GLY A 153 -2.64 2.94 -16.93
C GLY A 153 -2.89 1.66 -17.75
N VAL A 154 -1.85 0.97 -18.25
CA VAL A 154 -2.01 -0.21 -19.11
C VAL A 154 -2.54 -1.40 -18.31
N VAL A 155 -3.61 -2.01 -18.80
CA VAL A 155 -4.24 -3.21 -18.22
C VAL A 155 -3.27 -4.39 -18.29
N ARG A 156 -3.02 -5.03 -17.14
CA ARG A 156 -2.01 -6.10 -16.97
C ARG A 156 -2.49 -7.30 -16.18
N TRP A 157 -3.39 -7.10 -15.22
CA TRP A 157 -3.88 -8.13 -14.31
C TRP A 157 -5.39 -8.23 -14.42
N ASP A 158 -5.91 -9.43 -14.18
CA ASP A 158 -7.34 -9.66 -14.13
C ASP A 158 -7.94 -9.10 -12.85
N ALA A 159 -9.16 -8.59 -12.96
CA ALA A 159 -9.91 -8.16 -11.78
C ALA A 159 -10.14 -9.35 -10.83
N PRO A 160 -9.93 -9.17 -9.53
CA PRO A 160 -10.17 -10.22 -8.54
C PRO A 160 -11.67 -10.49 -8.43
N ASN A 161 -12.02 -11.71 -8.01
CA ASN A 161 -13.38 -12.05 -7.57
C ASN A 161 -13.63 -11.52 -6.14
N LYS A 162 -13.62 -10.20 -5.97
CA LYS A 162 -13.88 -9.47 -4.72
C LYS A 162 -14.72 -8.21 -4.96
#